data_AF-A0A350PBG1-F1
#
_entry.id   AF-A0A350PBG1-F1
#
_cell.length_a   1.000
_cell.length_b   1.000
_cell.length_c   1.000
_cell.angle_alpha   90.00
_cell.angle_beta   90.00
_cell.angle_gamma   90.00
#
_symmetry.space_group_name_H-M   'P 1'
#
loop_
_entity.id
_entity.type
_entity.pdbx_description
1 polymer ?
#
loop_
_entity_poly.entity_id
_entity_poly.type
_entity_poly.pdbx_seq_one_letter_code
_entity_poly.pdbx_strand_id
1 'polypeptide(L)' 'EEIVFNGKTYKSYELARYLRLSSYPTHYFLNSDGEIIGAQPGFLPAEVFSPLMNYVSEDLFGKVPFLDYMEKKGIKLEQD' A
#
# COMPACT_ATOMS: atom_id res chain seq x y z
N GLU A 1 -17.88 8.50 11.28
CA GLU A 1 -16.78 9.46 11.13
C GLU A 1 -16.86 10.09 9.74
N GLU A 2 -16.35 11.31 9.60
CA GLU A 2 -16.21 12.00 8.32
C GLU A 2 -14.73 12.06 7.95
N ILE A 3 -14.42 11.76 6.69
CA ILE A 3 -13.05 11.68 6.18
C ILE A 3 -12.95 12.57 4.95
N VAL A 4 -11.94 13.44 4.92
CA VAL A 4 -11.60 14.23 3.74
C VAL A 4 -10.57 13.47 2.93
N PHE A 5 -10.91 13.13 1.69
CA PHE A 5 -10.04 12.42 0.74
C PHE A 5 -10.15 13.08 -0.63
N ASN A 6 -9.02 13.49 -1.21
CA ASN A 6 -8.94 14.19 -2.51
C ASN A 6 -9.96 15.34 -2.67
N GLY A 7 -10.04 16.21 -1.66
CA GLY A 7 -10.89 17.40 -1.67
C GLY A 7 -12.40 17.11 -1.52
N LYS A 8 -12.80 15.85 -1.31
CA LYS A 8 -14.19 15.47 -1.05
C LYS A 8 -14.34 14.86 0.34
N THR A 9 -15.46 15.18 0.99
CA THR A 9 -15.84 14.59 2.26
C THR A 9 -16.65 13.31 2.03
N TYR A 10 -16.31 12.25 2.75
CA TYR A 10 -16.97 10.95 2.72
C TYR A 10 -17.34 10.53 4.15
N LYS A 11 -18.43 9.78 4.31
CA LYS A 11 -18.55 8.86 5.47
C LYS A 11 -17.58 7.69 5.27
N SER A 12 -17.11 7.07 6.35
CA SER A 12 -16.13 5.97 6.27
C SER A 12 -16.56 4.83 5.32
N TYR A 13 -17.84 4.43 5.33
CA TYR A 13 -18.37 3.40 4.43
C TYR A 13 -18.41 3.85 2.96
N GLU A 14 -18.57 5.15 2.70
CA GLU A 14 -18.56 5.70 1.34
C GLU A 14 -17.15 5.70 0.78
N LEU A 15 -16.16 6.06 1.60
CA LEU A 15 -14.76 5.97 1.21
C LEU A 15 -14.36 4.52 0.94
N ALA A 16 -14.73 3.57 1.79
CA ALA A 16 -14.47 2.15 1.57
C ALA A 16 -15.08 1.64 0.24
N ARG A 17 -16.31 2.05 -0.08
CA ARG A 17 -16.96 1.72 -1.35
C ARG A 17 -16.28 2.40 -2.55
N TYR A 18 -15.89 3.66 -2.40
CA TYR A 18 -15.14 4.40 -3.43
C TYR A 18 -13.81 3.71 -3.76
N LEU A 19 -13.09 3.26 -2.72
CA LEU A 19 -11.83 2.51 -2.83
C LEU A 19 -12.02 1.06 -3.28
N ARG A 20 -13.27 0.60 -3.45
CA ARG A 20 -13.63 -0.81 -3.77
C ARG A 20 -13.02 -1.81 -2.79
N LEU A 21 -12.98 -1.46 -1.51
CA LEU A 21 -12.39 -2.29 -0.47
C LEU A 21 -13.10 -3.66 -0.39
N SER A 22 -12.34 -4.74 -0.58
CA SER A 22 -12.85 -6.11 -0.63
C SER A 22 -12.30 -7.04 0.45
N SER A 23 -11.26 -6.61 1.18
CA SER A 23 -10.55 -7.43 2.18
C SER A 23 -9.93 -6.56 3.27
N TYR A 24 -9.59 -7.17 4.40
CA TYR A 24 -9.00 -6.47 5.55
C TYR A 24 -7.80 -7.24 6.13
N PRO A 25 -6.80 -6.52 6.71
CA PRO A 25 -6.54 -5.10 6.45
C PRO A 25 -6.18 -4.88 4.98
N THR A 26 -6.40 -3.67 4.45
CA THR A 26 -5.88 -3.28 3.13
C THR A 26 -5.19 -1.93 3.28
N HIS A 27 -3.95 -1.84 2.82
CA HIS A 27 -3.18 -0.60 2.79
C HIS A 27 -3.25 -0.01 1.38
N TYR A 28 -3.68 1.25 1.24
CA TYR A 28 -3.62 1.99 -0.03
C TYR A 28 -2.42 2.94 -0.01
N PHE A 29 -1.70 3.00 -1.11
CA PHE A 29 -0.55 3.87 -1.30
C PHE A 29 -0.92 5.01 -2.23
N LEU A 30 -0.54 6.23 -1.85
CA LEU A 30 -0.83 7.46 -2.59
C LEU A 30 0.47 8.14 -3.03
N ASN A 31 0.46 8.76 -4.20
CA ASN A 31 1.51 9.70 -4.60
C ASN A 31 1.28 11.10 -4.00
N SER A 32 2.17 12.05 -4.29
CA SER A 32 2.09 13.43 -3.80
C SER A 32 0.85 14.19 -4.29
N ASP A 33 0.26 13.77 -5.40
CA ASP A 33 -0.94 14.40 -5.98
C ASP A 33 -2.24 13.83 -5.38
N GLY A 34 -2.13 12.86 -4.46
CA GLY A 34 -3.26 12.19 -3.84
C GLY A 34 -3.85 11.05 -4.68
N GLU A 35 -3.20 10.66 -5.77
CA GLU A 35 -3.64 9.55 -6.61
C GLU A 35 -3.21 8.21 -6.00
N ILE A 36 -4.11 7.23 -6.06
CA ILE A 36 -3.82 5.87 -5.58
C ILE A 36 -2.92 5.18 -6.59
N ILE A 37 -1.71 4.83 -6.16
CA ILE A 37 -0.73 4.14 -7.00
C ILE A 37 -0.77 2.63 -6.80
N GLY A 38 -1.29 2.15 -5.67
CA GLY A 38 -1.42 0.72 -5.41
C GLY A 38 -2.19 0.42 -4.13
N ALA A 39 -2.53 -0.86 -3.96
CA ALA A 39 -3.15 -1.37 -2.75
C ALA A 39 -2.54 -2.73 -2.40
N GLN A 40 -2.32 -2.96 -1.11
CA GLN A 40 -1.88 -4.24 -0.59
C GLN A 40 -2.92 -4.81 0.38
N PRO A 41 -3.71 -5.80 -0.08
CA PRO A 41 -4.67 -6.50 0.76
C PRO A 41 -4.01 -7.57 1.62
N GLY A 42 -4.58 -7.81 2.79
CA GLY A 42 -4.14 -8.84 3.73
C GLY A 42 -3.11 -8.36 4.74
N PHE A 43 -2.89 -9.20 5.74
CA PHE A 43 -1.85 -8.98 6.75
C PHE A 43 -0.46 -9.17 6.11
N LEU A 44 0.47 -8.29 6.48
CA LEU A 44 1.88 -8.44 6.15
C LEU A 44 2.71 -8.44 7.44
N PRO A 45 3.63 -9.41 7.60
CA PRO A 45 4.63 -9.35 8.65
C PRO A 45 5.52 -8.11 8.53
N ALA A 46 6.10 -7.66 9.65
CA ALA A 46 6.85 -6.41 9.71
C ALA A 46 8.09 -6.42 8.82
N GLU A 47 8.76 -7.58 8.73
CA GLU A 47 9.91 -7.86 7.87
C GLU A 47 9.59 -7.73 6.37
N VAL A 48 8.31 -7.80 5.99
CA VAL A 48 7.85 -7.56 4.60
C VAL A 48 7.34 -6.13 4.44
N PHE A 49 6.55 -5.66 5.40
CA PHE A 49 5.90 -4.36 5.33
C PHE A 49 6.91 -3.20 5.36
N SER A 50 7.95 -3.27 6.19
CA SER A 50 8.97 -2.23 6.27
C SER A 50 9.73 -2.03 4.94
N PRO A 51 10.24 -3.11 4.28
CA PRO A 51 10.76 -3.00 2.93
C PRO A 51 9.79 -2.48 1.89
N LEU A 52 8.50 -2.85 1.98
CA LEU A 52 7.46 -2.33 1.09
C LEU A 52 7.32 -0.82 1.22
N MET A 53 7.39 -0.25 2.44
CA MET A 53 7.35 1.20 2.63
C MET A 53 8.55 1.90 1.98
N ASN A 54 9.75 1.32 2.10
CA ASN A 54 10.95 1.85 1.43
C ASN A 54 10.79 1.79 -0.09
N TYR A 55 10.32 0.66 -0.62
CA TYR A 55 10.08 0.49 -2.06
C TYR A 55 9.07 1.50 -2.63
N VAL A 56 7.97 1.76 -1.90
CA VAL A 56 6.96 2.76 -2.30
C VAL A 56 7.53 4.18 -2.21
N SER A 57 8.27 4.50 -1.14
CA SER A 57 8.85 5.84 -0.96
C SER A 57 10.00 6.16 -1.92
N GLU A 58 10.70 5.14 -2.42
CA GLU A 58 11.72 5.27 -3.47
C GLU A 58 11.10 5.36 -4.90
N ASP A 59 9.77 5.41 -5.01
CA ASP A 59 9.02 5.49 -6.28
C ASP A 59 9.42 4.37 -7.27
N LEU A 60 9.58 3.15 -6.75
CA LEU A 60 9.96 1.97 -7.53
C LEU A 60 8.76 1.17 -8.04
N PHE A 61 7.56 1.46 -7.55
CA PHE A 61 6.32 0.79 -7.96
C PHE A 61 6.10 0.90 -9.47
N GLY A 62 5.90 -0.24 -10.14
CA GLY A 62 5.76 -0.31 -11.60
C GLY A 62 7.07 -0.18 -12.40
N LYS A 63 8.20 0.11 -11.74
CA LYS A 63 9.54 0.23 -12.38
C LYS A 63 10.43 -0.98 -12.10
N VAL A 64 10.38 -1.50 -10.87
CA VAL A 64 11.19 -2.64 -10.42
C VAL A 64 10.26 -3.64 -9.75
N PRO A 65 10.26 -4.94 -10.08
CA PRO A 65 9.47 -5.91 -9.33
C PRO A 65 9.85 -5.93 -7.84
N PHE A 66 8.88 -6.01 -6.93
CA PHE A 66 9.15 -5.93 -5.49
C PHE A 66 10.06 -7.08 -4.99
N LEU A 67 9.90 -8.29 -5.55
CA LEU A 67 10.77 -9.43 -5.21
C LEU A 67 12.24 -9.16 -5.58
N ASP A 68 12.50 -8.60 -6.77
CA ASP A 68 13.85 -8.22 -7.20
C ASP A 68 14.46 -7.16 -6.28
N TYR A 69 13.64 -6.21 -5.79
CA TYR A 69 14.07 -5.22 -4.81
C TYR A 69 14.46 -5.88 -3.49
N MET A 70 13.65 -6.82 -2.99
CA MET A 70 13.96 -7.57 -1.75
C MET A 70 15.24 -8.37 -1.87
N GLU A 71 15.42 -9.09 -2.99
CA GLU A 71 16.61 -9.89 -3.26
C GLU A 71 17.88 -9.02 -3.29
N LYS A 72 17.84 -7.89 -4.00
CA LYS A 72 18.96 -6.93 -4.06
C LYS A 72 19.34 -6.35 -2.70
N LYS A 73 18.36 -6.17 -1.80
CA LYS A 73 18.56 -5.69 -0.43
C LYS A 73 18.90 -6.82 0.55
N GLY A 74 18.98 -8.07 0.09
CA GLY A 74 19.27 -9.23 0.92
C GLY A 74 18.17 -9.59 1.91
N ILE A 75 16.94 -9.13 1.67
CA ILE A 75 15.80 -9.38 2.54
C ILE A 75 15.23 -10.75 2.20
N LYS A 76 15.15 -11.63 3.20
CA LYS A 76 14.56 -12.95 3.06
C LYS A 76 13.19 -12.96 3.71
N LEU A 77 12.21 -13.51 2.99
CA LEU A 77 10.94 -13.89 3.59
C LEU A 77 11.21 -15.18 4.39
N GLU A 78 11.16 -15.11 5.71
CA GLU A 78 11.05 -16.33 6.50
C GLU A 78 9.67 -16.93 6.18
N GLN A 79 9.66 -18.15 5.65
CA GLN A 79 8.44 -18.94 5.56
C GLN A 79 8.34 -19.70 6.87
N ASP A 80 7.34 -19.36 7.68
CA ASP A 80 6.84 -20.24 8.73
C ASP A 80 6.08 -21.44 8.12
#